data_AF-A0A354EJD6-F1
#
_entry.id   AF-A0A354EJD6-F1
#
_cell.length_a   1.000
_cell.length_b   1.000
_cell.length_c   1.000
_cell.angle_alpha   90.00
_cell.angle_beta   90.00
_cell.angle_gamma   90.00
#
_symmetry.space_group_name_H-M   'P 1'
#
loop_
_entity.id
_entity.type
_entity.pdbx_description
1 polymer ?
#
loop_
_entity_poly.entity_id
_entity_poly.type
_entity_poly.pdbx_seq_one_letter_code
_entity_poly.pdbx_strand_id
1 'polypeptide(L)'
;MEDKKNNHVVKELNQDGGFVLVLNNEAKIDAQAEAMLQALHSRSTGGIKKHLEVLAEKGAENFMERFYVGYGHKSIGDCGSATVFVEGISMLAAKAIQDWRLYSGQEASTRYVDFSAQKFINPLETKEGEEIQEAWRAFYLKAQLPIQEHLKKQFPKKEEEDEKIYDKAIVARAFDITRSFLPAGATTNVAWRMNFRQLADQIMLLRYHPLEEVKNIAEVTEEALKEAYPNSFGHQRFENTENYNNEWMTNDYYYTNNEAVDFALLKNGIDKEFLLKYKNLIQTRPFKTELPPMVAECGMLHYEFLLDFGSFRDLQRHRAIVQRMPLLVRNHGFNEWYFEAMPEDLRKEARQFIKEQSKKIEKLNTTDEIKQYYTAMGFQVPCRVSGDLKALIYLVELRSTRFVHPTLVRQMLKMIESLKETFKHIGLVIYTDDEPNRFDVRRGEHDIVMKD
;
A
#
# COMPACT_ATOMS: atom_id res chain seq x y z
N MET A 1 -1.71 -23.03 -42.26
CA MET A 1 -2.63 -22.85 -41.11
C MET A 1 -3.33 -21.53 -41.32
N GLU A 2 -4.64 -21.59 -41.46
CA GLU A 2 -5.53 -20.49 -41.87
C GLU A 2 -5.49 -19.29 -40.92
N ASP A 3 -5.78 -18.15 -41.53
CA ASP A 3 -5.86 -16.77 -41.07
C ASP A 3 -6.94 -16.56 -39.98
N LYS A 4 -6.80 -17.25 -38.85
CA LYS A 4 -7.70 -17.11 -37.69
C LYS A 4 -7.28 -15.90 -36.85
N LYS A 5 -7.88 -14.75 -37.23
CA LYS A 5 -8.41 -13.71 -36.34
C LYS A 5 -7.52 -13.30 -35.15
N ASN A 6 -6.64 -12.33 -35.36
CA ASN A 6 -6.38 -11.36 -34.30
C ASN A 6 -7.71 -10.59 -34.09
N ASN A 7 -8.54 -11.03 -33.14
CA ASN A 7 -9.89 -10.50 -32.86
C ASN A 7 -9.82 -9.10 -32.21
N HIS A 8 -9.20 -8.12 -32.87
CA HIS A 8 -9.28 -6.73 -32.45
C HIS A 8 -10.73 -6.24 -32.58
N VAL A 9 -11.23 -5.56 -31.56
CA VAL A 9 -12.58 -4.99 -31.61
C VAL A 9 -12.48 -3.64 -32.32
N VAL A 10 -13.17 -3.50 -33.45
CA VAL A 10 -13.17 -2.26 -34.25
C VAL A 10 -14.58 -1.68 -34.32
N LYS A 11 -14.68 -0.36 -34.13
CA LYS A 11 -15.91 0.40 -34.31
C LYS A 11 -15.62 1.65 -35.13
N GLU A 12 -16.39 1.86 -36.19
CA GLU A 12 -16.30 3.07 -37.00
C GLU A 12 -16.86 4.26 -36.22
N LEU A 13 -16.26 5.43 -36.40
CA LEU A 13 -16.80 6.69 -35.92
C LEU A 13 -17.99 7.10 -36.80
N ASN A 14 -18.99 7.74 -36.20
CA ASN A 14 -20.20 8.15 -36.92
C ASN A 14 -19.96 9.24 -37.99
N GLN A 15 -18.80 9.90 -37.97
CA GLN A 15 -18.40 10.97 -38.88
C GLN A 15 -16.92 10.81 -39.28
N ASP A 16 -16.59 11.25 -40.49
CA ASP A 16 -15.22 11.47 -41.00
C ASP A 16 -14.30 10.23 -41.17
N GLY A 17 -14.86 9.02 -41.23
CA GLY A 17 -14.13 7.82 -41.68
C GLY A 17 -13.03 7.32 -40.73
N GLY A 18 -12.99 7.80 -39.48
CA GLY A 18 -12.13 7.27 -38.44
C GLY A 18 -12.71 6.02 -37.78
N PHE A 19 -11.87 5.29 -37.03
CA PHE A 19 -12.29 4.11 -36.27
C PHE A 19 -11.63 4.06 -34.89
N VAL A 20 -12.28 3.38 -33.95
CA VAL A 20 -11.75 2.99 -32.64
C VAL A 20 -11.39 1.52 -32.70
N LEU A 21 -10.16 1.18 -32.31
CA LEU A 21 -9.67 -0.20 -32.20
C LEU A 21 -9.25 -0.49 -30.76
N VAL A 22 -9.76 -1.58 -30.20
CA VAL A 22 -9.25 -2.19 -28.98
C VAL A 22 -8.33 -3.33 -29.37
N LEU A 23 -7.06 -3.20 -29.01
CA LEU A 23 -6.05 -4.22 -29.27
C LEU A 23 -6.37 -5.47 -28.44
N ASN A 24 -6.22 -6.62 -29.09
CA ASN A 24 -6.29 -7.91 -28.42
C ASN A 24 -4.85 -8.40 -28.29
N ASN A 25 -4.36 -8.46 -27.05
CA ASN A 25 -2.98 -8.76 -26.68
C ASN A 25 -2.80 -10.24 -26.28
N GLU A 26 -3.53 -11.16 -26.92
CA GLU A 26 -3.21 -12.60 -26.88
C GLU A 26 -1.70 -12.83 -27.08
N ALA A 27 -1.20 -14.01 -26.68
CA ALA A 27 0.23 -14.35 -26.53
C ALA A 27 1.18 -14.05 -27.73
N LYS A 28 0.66 -13.58 -28.86
CA LYS A 28 1.42 -13.10 -30.03
C LYS A 28 1.83 -11.62 -29.95
N ILE A 29 1.15 -10.81 -29.15
CA ILE A 29 1.51 -9.40 -28.91
C ILE A 29 1.85 -9.27 -27.43
N ASP A 30 3.12 -9.49 -27.10
CA ASP A 30 3.61 -9.29 -25.76
C ASP A 30 3.68 -7.79 -25.39
N ALA A 31 4.07 -7.51 -24.15
CA ALA A 31 4.16 -6.14 -23.66
C ALA A 31 5.23 -5.29 -24.37
N GLN A 32 6.26 -5.90 -24.98
CA GLN A 32 7.27 -5.19 -25.78
C GLN A 32 6.70 -4.76 -27.13
N ALA A 33 5.97 -5.68 -27.77
CA ALA A 33 5.24 -5.43 -29.01
C ALA A 33 4.16 -4.36 -28.81
N GLU A 34 3.40 -4.43 -27.72
CA GLU A 34 2.41 -3.40 -27.36
C GLU A 34 3.05 -2.02 -27.19
N ALA A 35 4.20 -1.95 -26.51
CA ALA A 35 4.95 -0.72 -26.34
C ALA A 35 5.46 -0.14 -27.68
N MET A 36 6.01 -1.00 -28.55
CA MET A 36 6.43 -0.61 -29.89
C MET A 36 5.28 -0.07 -30.74
N LEU A 37 4.12 -0.75 -30.76
CA LEU A 37 2.95 -0.34 -31.55
C LEU A 37 2.50 1.08 -31.15
N GLN A 38 2.42 1.37 -29.86
CA GLN A 38 2.06 2.70 -29.36
C GLN A 38 3.12 3.76 -29.72
N ALA A 39 4.41 3.40 -29.60
CA ALA A 39 5.50 4.30 -29.96
C ALA A 39 5.56 4.62 -31.46
N LEU A 40 5.28 3.64 -32.33
CA LEU A 40 5.16 3.83 -33.77
C LEU A 40 3.95 4.72 -34.11
N HIS A 41 2.84 4.57 -33.39
CA HIS A 41 1.65 5.40 -33.58
C HIS A 41 1.92 6.89 -33.37
N SER A 42 2.83 7.24 -32.45
CA SER A 42 3.27 8.62 -32.23
C SER A 42 4.17 9.16 -33.36
N ARG A 43 4.84 8.31 -34.13
CA ARG A 43 5.97 8.68 -35.02
C ARG A 43 5.71 8.40 -36.50
N SER A 44 4.56 7.80 -36.86
CA SER A 44 4.24 7.41 -38.22
C SER A 44 2.75 7.58 -38.54
N THR A 45 2.46 8.23 -39.66
CA THR A 45 1.09 8.48 -40.16
C THR A 45 0.40 7.23 -40.73
N GLY A 46 1.09 6.09 -40.81
CA GLY A 46 0.55 4.85 -41.39
C GLY A 46 -0.58 4.19 -40.59
N GLY A 47 -0.81 4.63 -39.34
CA GLY A 47 -1.83 4.09 -38.46
C GLY A 47 -1.57 2.65 -38.00
N ILE A 48 -2.44 2.17 -37.10
CA ILE A 48 -2.23 0.90 -36.38
C ILE A 48 -2.16 -0.33 -37.31
N LYS A 49 -2.90 -0.35 -38.42
CA LYS A 49 -2.89 -1.49 -39.38
C LYS A 49 -1.49 -1.71 -39.96
N LYS A 50 -0.84 -0.63 -40.42
CA LYS A 50 0.53 -0.69 -40.94
C LYS A 50 1.54 -1.04 -39.84
N HIS A 51 1.32 -0.55 -38.62
CA HIS A 51 2.21 -0.86 -37.50
C HIS A 51 2.16 -2.33 -37.09
N LEU A 52 0.99 -2.98 -37.18
CA LEU A 52 0.84 -4.42 -36.98
C LEU A 52 1.57 -5.24 -38.05
N GLU A 53 1.56 -4.81 -39.31
CA GLU A 53 2.35 -5.44 -40.39
C GLU A 53 3.86 -5.33 -40.08
N VAL A 54 4.32 -4.14 -39.69
CA VAL A 54 5.72 -3.92 -39.29
C VAL A 54 6.11 -4.80 -38.11
N LEU A 55 5.25 -4.93 -37.10
CA LEU A 55 5.47 -5.81 -35.96
C LEU A 55 5.57 -7.28 -36.41
N ALA A 56 4.67 -7.74 -37.29
CA ALA A 56 4.68 -9.10 -37.79
C ALA A 56 5.94 -9.43 -38.62
N GLU A 57 6.47 -8.45 -39.37
CA GLU A 57 7.67 -8.62 -40.19
C GLU A 57 8.98 -8.52 -39.39
N LYS A 58 9.06 -7.59 -38.43
CA LYS A 58 10.34 -7.19 -37.81
C LYS A 58 10.47 -7.52 -36.33
N GLY A 59 9.38 -7.88 -35.68
CA GLY A 59 9.34 -8.03 -34.23
C GLY A 59 9.54 -6.70 -33.48
N ALA A 60 9.60 -6.79 -32.15
CA ALA A 60 9.75 -5.64 -31.26
C ALA A 60 11.17 -5.49 -30.68
N GLU A 61 12.01 -6.50 -30.82
CA GLU A 61 13.29 -6.66 -30.13
C GLU A 61 14.24 -5.51 -30.43
N ASN A 62 14.61 -5.37 -31.71
CA ASN A 62 15.53 -4.31 -32.17
C ASN A 62 14.97 -2.90 -31.91
N PHE A 63 13.65 -2.75 -31.90
CA PHE A 63 13.02 -1.46 -31.61
C PHE A 63 13.18 -1.10 -30.13
N MET A 64 12.84 -2.03 -29.23
CA MET A 64 12.94 -1.81 -27.79
C MET A 64 14.40 -1.61 -27.37
N GLU A 65 15.31 -2.47 -27.85
CA GLU A 65 16.74 -2.37 -27.55
C GLU A 65 17.31 -1.01 -27.98
N ARG A 66 16.98 -0.54 -29.19
CA ARG A 66 17.53 0.71 -29.71
C ARG A 66 16.88 1.95 -29.09
N PHE A 67 15.56 2.00 -29.03
CA PHE A 67 14.84 3.25 -28.70
C PHE A 67 14.52 3.36 -27.21
N TYR A 68 14.03 2.29 -26.59
CA TYR A 68 13.70 2.32 -25.17
C TYR A 68 14.96 2.23 -24.32
N VAL A 69 15.78 1.20 -24.53
CA VAL A 69 17.01 0.98 -23.76
C VAL A 69 18.15 1.88 -24.25
N GLY A 70 18.51 1.80 -25.53
CA GLY A 70 19.70 2.46 -26.09
C GLY A 70 19.62 3.99 -26.08
N TYR A 71 18.58 4.58 -26.66
CA TYR A 71 18.36 6.02 -26.64
C TYR A 71 17.71 6.54 -25.35
N GLY A 72 17.24 5.66 -24.47
CA GLY A 72 16.65 6.06 -23.19
C GLY A 72 15.29 6.75 -23.31
N HIS A 73 14.51 6.49 -24.37
CA HIS A 73 13.15 7.03 -24.50
C HIS A 73 12.18 6.36 -23.51
N LYS A 74 12.26 6.76 -22.23
CA LYS A 74 11.51 6.14 -21.11
C LYS A 74 10.00 6.03 -21.33
N SER A 75 9.38 6.96 -22.06
CA SER A 75 7.92 6.92 -22.33
C SER A 75 7.47 5.74 -23.19
N ILE A 76 8.38 5.09 -23.92
CA ILE A 76 8.07 3.82 -24.59
C ILE A 76 7.76 2.74 -23.55
N GLY A 77 8.50 2.71 -22.44
CA GLY A 77 8.27 1.80 -21.32
C GLY A 77 6.97 2.06 -20.56
N ASP A 78 6.33 3.22 -20.74
CA ASP A 78 5.00 3.49 -20.18
C ASP A 78 3.88 2.71 -20.91
N CYS A 79 4.17 2.22 -22.11
CA CYS A 79 3.22 1.56 -23.01
C CYS A 79 3.23 0.02 -22.91
N GLY A 80 4.18 -0.57 -22.18
CA GLY A 80 4.27 -2.01 -21.89
C GLY A 80 4.20 -2.27 -20.38
N SER A 81 3.61 -3.38 -19.96
CA SER A 81 3.48 -3.71 -18.53
C SER A 81 3.78 -5.17 -18.22
N ALA A 82 4.28 -5.42 -17.01
CA ALA A 82 4.47 -6.76 -16.47
C ALA A 82 3.73 -6.90 -15.14
N THR A 83 3.37 -8.14 -14.80
CA THR A 83 2.82 -8.50 -13.48
C THR A 83 3.76 -9.51 -12.84
N VAL A 84 4.35 -9.13 -11.71
CA VAL A 84 5.26 -9.96 -10.93
C VAL A 84 4.51 -10.42 -9.68
N PHE A 85 4.57 -11.71 -9.37
CA PHE A 85 4.10 -12.25 -8.10
C PHE A 85 5.31 -12.55 -7.24
N VAL A 86 5.36 -11.92 -6.05
CA VAL A 86 6.44 -12.12 -5.08
C VAL A 86 5.82 -12.73 -3.83
N GLU A 87 6.27 -13.94 -3.49
CA GLU A 87 5.63 -14.78 -2.47
C GLU A 87 6.62 -15.18 -1.37
N GLY A 88 6.09 -15.44 -0.18
CA GLY A 88 6.91 -15.88 0.96
C GLY A 88 7.83 -14.80 1.52
N ILE A 89 7.52 -13.53 1.27
CA ILE A 89 8.31 -12.37 1.72
C ILE A 89 7.72 -11.75 2.98
N SER A 90 8.50 -11.01 3.76
CA SER A 90 7.98 -10.33 4.97
C SER A 90 6.94 -9.27 4.62
N MET A 91 6.06 -8.95 5.57
CA MET A 91 5.16 -7.80 5.43
C MET A 91 5.94 -6.48 5.26
N LEU A 92 7.17 -6.39 5.78
CA LEU A 92 8.07 -5.25 5.56
C LEU A 92 8.46 -5.12 4.08
N ALA A 93 8.90 -6.21 3.46
CA ALA A 93 9.23 -6.23 2.04
C ALA A 93 8.02 -5.92 1.16
N ALA A 94 6.85 -6.48 1.49
CA ALA A 94 5.61 -6.14 0.80
C ALA A 94 5.28 -4.63 0.91
N LYS A 95 5.57 -3.98 2.05
CA LYS A 95 5.39 -2.53 2.19
C LYS A 95 6.40 -1.72 1.40
N ALA A 96 7.65 -2.16 1.30
CA ALA A 96 8.65 -1.51 0.46
C ALA A 96 8.27 -1.55 -1.03
N ILE A 97 7.77 -2.70 -1.52
CA ILE A 97 7.26 -2.83 -2.89
C ILE A 97 6.03 -1.94 -3.13
N GLN A 98 5.19 -1.78 -2.11
CA GLN A 98 4.00 -0.94 -2.19
C GLN A 98 4.26 0.56 -2.00
N ASP A 99 5.47 0.93 -1.57
CA ASP A 99 5.89 2.31 -1.35
C ASP A 99 6.27 3.01 -2.66
N TRP A 100 5.34 2.95 -3.61
CA TRP A 100 5.43 3.61 -4.89
C TRP A 100 4.08 4.24 -5.23
N ARG A 101 4.10 5.52 -5.61
CA ARG A 101 2.86 6.31 -5.82
C ARG A 101 1.96 5.72 -6.92
N LEU A 102 2.57 5.06 -7.90
CA LEU A 102 1.87 4.43 -9.03
C LEU A 102 1.78 2.91 -8.88
N TYR A 103 2.04 2.36 -7.68
CA TYR A 103 1.89 0.93 -7.45
C TYR A 103 0.47 0.49 -7.81
N SER A 104 0.41 -0.58 -8.60
CA SER A 104 -0.80 -1.31 -8.92
C SER A 104 -0.56 -2.77 -8.57
N GLY A 105 -1.51 -3.37 -7.84
CA GLY A 105 -1.35 -4.70 -7.31
C GLY A 105 -2.13 -4.92 -6.02
N GLN A 106 -1.95 -6.09 -5.41
CA GLN A 106 -2.59 -6.47 -4.16
C GLN A 106 -1.65 -7.30 -3.30
N GLU A 107 -1.69 -7.06 -1.99
CA GLU A 107 -1.07 -7.93 -0.99
C GLU A 107 -2.14 -8.87 -0.42
N ALA A 108 -1.75 -10.09 -0.07
CA ALA A 108 -2.58 -11.03 0.66
C ALA A 108 -3.15 -10.37 1.94
N SER A 109 -4.46 -10.51 2.13
CA SER A 109 -5.11 -10.02 3.34
C SER A 109 -4.73 -10.92 4.51
N THR A 110 -4.20 -10.32 5.58
CA THR A 110 -3.85 -11.06 6.80
C THR A 110 -5.06 -11.80 7.40
N ARG A 111 -6.29 -11.35 7.13
CA ARG A 111 -7.51 -12.01 7.63
C ARG A 111 -7.71 -13.42 7.08
N TYR A 112 -7.06 -13.78 5.98
CA TYR A 112 -7.16 -15.10 5.36
C TYR A 112 -5.89 -15.93 5.52
N VAL A 113 -4.92 -15.46 6.33
CA VAL A 113 -3.65 -16.17 6.57
C VAL A 113 -3.74 -16.93 7.88
N ASP A 114 -3.40 -18.22 7.85
CA ASP A 114 -3.29 -19.04 9.06
C ASP A 114 -1.93 -18.81 9.75
N PHE A 115 -1.93 -17.89 10.71
CA PHE A 115 -0.76 -17.58 11.52
C PHE A 115 -0.40 -18.65 12.55
N SER A 116 -1.12 -19.77 12.64
CA SER A 116 -0.65 -20.91 13.47
C SER A 116 0.55 -21.62 12.83
N ALA A 117 0.67 -21.58 11.50
CA ALA A 117 1.74 -22.23 10.73
C ALA A 117 2.54 -21.27 9.84
N GLN A 118 2.07 -20.02 9.65
CA GLN A 118 2.73 -19.05 8.78
C GLN A 118 4.21 -18.83 9.16
N LYS A 119 5.13 -18.93 8.20
CA LYS A 119 6.55 -18.66 8.43
C LYS A 119 6.77 -17.21 8.85
N PHE A 120 7.62 -17.00 9.86
CA PHE A 120 8.14 -15.68 10.21
C PHE A 120 9.60 -15.62 9.75
N ILE A 121 9.99 -14.57 9.02
CA ILE A 121 11.36 -14.41 8.52
C ILE A 121 12.25 -13.96 9.67
N ASN A 122 13.27 -14.77 9.95
CA ASN A 122 14.31 -14.53 10.95
C ASN A 122 15.62 -14.18 10.22
N PRO A 123 15.87 -12.91 9.85
CA PRO A 123 17.05 -12.52 9.07
C PRO A 123 18.38 -12.73 9.80
N LEU A 124 18.36 -12.86 11.13
CA LEU A 124 19.57 -13.17 11.91
C LEU A 124 19.91 -14.67 11.92
N GLU A 125 18.97 -15.53 11.53
CA GLU A 125 19.12 -16.98 11.58
C GLU A 125 19.52 -17.51 12.97
N THR A 126 19.14 -16.79 14.03
CA THR A 126 19.47 -17.15 15.42
C THR A 126 18.30 -17.81 16.13
N LYS A 127 18.61 -18.68 17.08
CA LYS A 127 17.62 -19.32 17.95
C LYS A 127 16.87 -18.28 18.79
N GLU A 128 17.55 -17.25 19.26
CA GLU A 128 16.95 -16.17 20.05
C GLU A 128 15.89 -15.40 19.23
N GLY A 129 16.16 -15.16 17.94
CA GLY A 129 15.20 -14.55 17.03
C GLY A 129 13.95 -15.41 16.82
N GLU A 130 14.13 -16.72 16.66
CA GLU A 130 13.04 -17.71 16.55
C GLU A 130 12.21 -17.76 17.84
N GLU A 131 12.85 -17.80 19.02
CA GLU A 131 12.15 -17.79 20.31
C GLU A 131 11.30 -16.54 20.52
N ILE A 132 11.76 -15.37 20.06
CA ILE A 132 10.96 -14.13 20.09
C ILE A 132 9.74 -14.25 19.18
N GLN A 133 9.95 -14.70 17.95
CA GLN A 133 8.91 -14.85 16.93
C GLN A 133 7.83 -15.86 17.34
N GLU A 134 8.23 -17.01 17.85
CA GLU A 134 7.28 -18.03 18.32
C GLU A 134 6.59 -17.64 19.62
N ALA A 135 7.23 -16.83 20.47
CA ALA A 135 6.54 -16.26 21.63
C ALA A 135 5.41 -15.30 21.20
N TRP A 136 5.62 -14.47 20.17
CA TRP A 136 4.55 -13.65 19.59
C TRP A 136 3.41 -14.52 19.02
N ARG A 137 3.74 -15.60 18.29
CA ARG A 137 2.74 -16.54 17.77
C ARG A 137 1.92 -17.18 18.89
N ALA A 138 2.59 -17.69 19.91
CA ALA A 138 1.93 -18.34 21.05
C ALA A 138 0.98 -17.38 21.76
N PHE A 139 1.38 -16.13 21.98
CA PHE A 139 0.51 -15.12 22.59
C PHE A 139 -0.68 -14.79 21.68
N TYR A 140 -0.44 -14.56 20.38
CA TYR A 140 -1.48 -14.32 19.38
C TYR A 140 -2.54 -15.43 19.40
N LEU A 141 -2.13 -16.70 19.39
CA LEU A 141 -3.04 -17.85 19.40
C LEU A 141 -3.81 -17.94 20.72
N LYS A 142 -3.12 -17.79 21.86
CA LYS A 142 -3.73 -17.82 23.20
C LYS A 142 -4.79 -16.73 23.37
N ALA A 143 -4.56 -15.54 22.81
CA ALA A 143 -5.44 -14.39 22.97
C ALA A 143 -6.76 -14.49 22.17
N GLN A 144 -6.88 -15.38 21.19
CA GLN A 144 -8.05 -15.45 20.29
C GLN A 144 -9.36 -15.70 21.04
N LEU A 145 -9.47 -16.83 21.73
CA LEU A 145 -10.73 -17.25 22.37
C LEU A 145 -11.16 -16.29 23.49
N PRO A 146 -10.29 -15.87 24.43
CA PRO A 146 -10.70 -14.94 25.48
C PRO A 146 -11.21 -13.60 24.94
N ILE A 147 -10.65 -13.11 23.83
CA ILE A 147 -11.13 -11.88 23.19
C ILE A 147 -12.48 -12.11 22.51
N GLN A 148 -12.67 -13.23 21.81
CA GLN A 148 -13.99 -13.55 21.23
C GLN A 148 -15.09 -13.63 22.29
N GLU A 149 -14.83 -14.29 23.42
CA GLU A 149 -15.77 -14.37 24.54
C GLU A 149 -16.06 -12.99 25.16
N HIS A 150 -15.04 -12.14 25.29
CA HIS A 150 -15.20 -10.77 25.76
C HIS A 150 -16.06 -9.94 24.80
N LEU A 151 -15.79 -10.03 23.50
CA LEU A 151 -16.54 -9.32 22.46
C LEU A 151 -18.00 -9.76 22.40
N LYS A 152 -18.30 -11.05 22.57
CA LYS A 152 -19.70 -11.55 22.62
C LYS A 152 -20.49 -10.96 23.78
N LYS A 153 -19.84 -10.65 24.91
CA LYS A 153 -20.47 -9.96 26.06
C LYS A 153 -20.66 -8.47 25.78
N GLN A 154 -19.69 -7.85 25.10
CA GLN A 154 -19.73 -6.41 24.78
C GLN A 154 -20.73 -6.09 23.68
N PHE A 155 -20.85 -6.96 22.68
CA PHE A 155 -21.71 -6.80 21.51
C PHE A 155 -22.65 -7.99 21.41
N PRO A 156 -23.67 -8.11 22.28
CA PRO A 156 -24.60 -9.23 22.23
C PRO A 156 -25.35 -9.25 20.88
N LYS A 157 -25.51 -10.44 20.32
CA LYS A 157 -26.29 -10.69 19.09
C LYS A 157 -27.73 -10.20 19.28
N LYS A 158 -28.26 -9.50 18.29
CA LYS A 158 -29.67 -9.10 18.26
C LYS A 158 -30.55 -10.23 17.71
N GLU A 159 -31.85 -10.17 17.97
CA GLU A 159 -32.79 -11.22 17.55
C GLU A 159 -32.84 -11.37 16.02
N GLU A 160 -32.74 -10.25 15.30
CA GLU A 160 -32.81 -10.17 13.84
C GLU A 160 -31.51 -10.55 13.11
N GLU A 161 -30.40 -10.71 13.83
CA GLU A 161 -29.09 -10.99 13.24
C GLU A 161 -28.87 -12.51 13.03
N ASP A 162 -28.38 -12.89 11.85
CA ASP A 162 -27.97 -14.26 11.56
C ASP A 162 -26.79 -14.69 12.45
N GLU A 163 -26.90 -15.86 13.07
CA GLU A 163 -25.91 -16.37 14.02
C GLU A 163 -24.54 -16.62 13.38
N LYS A 164 -24.50 -17.14 12.15
CA LYS A 164 -23.24 -17.42 11.45
C LYS A 164 -22.55 -16.13 11.04
N ILE A 165 -23.30 -15.15 10.56
CA ILE A 165 -22.74 -13.84 10.19
C ILE A 165 -22.23 -13.11 11.45
N TYR A 166 -22.99 -13.15 12.55
CA TYR A 166 -22.56 -12.60 13.83
C TYR A 166 -21.26 -13.23 14.34
N ASP A 167 -21.18 -14.56 14.36
CA ASP A 167 -19.97 -15.26 14.82
C ASP A 167 -18.75 -14.92 13.94
N LYS A 168 -18.93 -14.86 12.62
CA LYS A 168 -17.88 -14.39 11.69
C LYS A 168 -17.43 -12.96 12.02
N ALA A 169 -18.36 -12.05 12.31
CA ALA A 169 -18.04 -10.68 12.67
C ALA A 169 -17.26 -10.60 13.99
N ILE A 170 -17.61 -11.43 14.99
CA ILE A 170 -16.87 -11.57 16.25
C ILE A 170 -15.45 -12.08 16.00
N VAL A 171 -15.29 -13.15 15.20
CA VAL A 171 -13.97 -13.71 14.86
C VAL A 171 -13.13 -12.67 14.13
N ALA A 172 -13.70 -11.96 13.15
CA ALA A 172 -12.99 -10.91 12.42
C ALA A 172 -12.57 -9.74 13.33
N ARG A 173 -13.41 -9.36 14.30
CA ARG A 173 -13.09 -8.32 15.28
C ARG A 173 -12.04 -8.76 16.29
N ALA A 174 -12.11 -10.00 16.77
CA ALA A 174 -11.08 -10.59 17.61
C ALA A 174 -9.74 -10.64 16.87
N PHE A 175 -9.74 -11.04 15.60
CA PHE A 175 -8.56 -11.03 14.75
C PHE A 175 -7.98 -9.63 14.57
N ASP A 176 -8.81 -8.61 14.32
CA ASP A 176 -8.35 -7.22 14.20
C ASP A 176 -7.60 -6.75 15.46
N ILE A 177 -8.00 -7.24 16.65
CA ILE A 177 -7.33 -6.96 17.93
C ILE A 177 -6.07 -7.81 18.06
N THR A 178 -6.15 -9.13 17.90
CA THR A 178 -5.03 -10.05 18.17
C THR A 178 -3.90 -9.94 17.15
N ARG A 179 -4.19 -9.59 15.90
CA ARG A 179 -3.15 -9.43 14.86
C ARG A 179 -2.10 -8.37 15.20
N SER A 180 -2.39 -7.47 16.16
CA SER A 180 -1.43 -6.49 16.67
C SER A 180 -0.19 -7.13 17.30
N PHE A 181 -0.28 -8.38 17.75
CA PHE A 181 0.83 -9.14 18.34
C PHE A 181 1.69 -9.86 17.30
N LEU A 182 1.25 -9.94 16.04
CA LEU A 182 2.03 -10.61 14.99
C LEU A 182 3.24 -9.75 14.63
N PRO A 183 4.44 -10.35 14.50
CA PRO A 183 5.64 -9.62 14.12
C PRO A 183 5.58 -9.19 12.65
N ALA A 184 6.18 -8.04 12.32
CA ALA A 184 6.20 -7.54 10.94
C ALA A 184 7.02 -8.44 9.98
N GLY A 185 7.86 -9.32 10.53
CA GLY A 185 8.57 -10.36 9.78
C GLY A 185 7.69 -11.53 9.33
N ALA A 186 6.40 -11.59 9.70
CA ALA A 186 5.51 -12.63 9.20
C ALA A 186 5.39 -12.57 7.67
N THR A 187 5.42 -13.74 7.00
CA THR A 187 5.42 -13.78 5.54
C THR A 187 4.03 -13.50 4.95
N THR A 188 4.04 -12.95 3.74
CA THR A 188 2.90 -12.57 2.92
C THR A 188 3.26 -12.71 1.44
N ASN A 189 2.27 -12.50 0.57
CA ASN A 189 2.43 -12.53 -0.87
C ASN A 189 1.91 -11.22 -1.48
N VAL A 190 2.53 -10.77 -2.57
CA VAL A 190 2.14 -9.55 -3.27
C VAL A 190 2.13 -9.75 -4.78
N ALA A 191 1.05 -9.30 -5.41
CA ALA A 191 1.00 -9.03 -6.85
C ALA A 191 1.50 -7.61 -7.10
N TRP A 192 2.42 -7.44 -8.04
CA TRP A 192 3.08 -6.19 -8.39
C TRP A 192 2.98 -5.98 -9.90
N ARG A 193 2.00 -5.19 -10.34
CA ARG A 193 1.75 -4.88 -11.76
C ARG A 193 2.03 -3.43 -12.06
N MET A 194 3.05 -3.17 -12.86
CA MET A 194 3.47 -1.83 -13.27
C MET A 194 3.94 -1.82 -14.73
N ASN A 195 4.02 -0.62 -15.31
CA ASN A 195 4.62 -0.49 -16.64
C ASN A 195 6.15 -0.70 -16.58
N PHE A 196 6.80 -0.95 -17.71
CA PHE A 196 8.24 -1.26 -17.75
C PHE A 196 9.09 -0.13 -17.19
N ARG A 197 8.74 1.12 -17.48
CA ARG A 197 9.46 2.28 -16.97
C ARG A 197 9.42 2.31 -15.45
N GLN A 198 8.23 2.19 -14.88
CA GLN A 198 8.04 2.28 -13.44
C GLN A 198 8.67 1.09 -12.71
N LEU A 199 8.62 -0.12 -13.28
CA LEU A 199 9.35 -1.28 -12.74
C LEU A 199 10.86 -1.00 -12.70
N ALA A 200 11.44 -0.53 -13.81
CA ALA A 200 12.86 -0.20 -13.87
C ALA A 200 13.25 0.92 -12.88
N ASP A 201 12.45 2.00 -12.82
CA ASP A 201 12.68 3.13 -11.91
C ASP A 201 12.54 2.71 -10.44
N GLN A 202 11.58 1.85 -10.08
CA GLN A 202 11.39 1.39 -8.71
C GLN A 202 12.46 0.36 -8.29
N ILE A 203 12.77 -0.63 -9.13
CA ILE A 203 13.81 -1.64 -8.86
C ILE A 203 15.16 -0.95 -8.58
N MET A 204 15.51 0.07 -9.37
CA MET A 204 16.73 0.87 -9.18
C MET A 204 16.85 1.41 -7.75
N LEU A 205 15.75 1.82 -7.11
CA LEU A 205 15.75 2.27 -5.72
C LEU A 205 15.78 1.09 -4.73
N LEU A 206 14.95 0.07 -4.97
CA LEU A 206 14.82 -1.08 -4.06
C LEU A 206 16.13 -1.88 -3.92
N ARG A 207 17.00 -1.89 -4.94
CA ARG A 207 18.35 -2.49 -4.86
C ARG A 207 19.24 -1.87 -3.77
N TYR A 208 18.94 -0.64 -3.34
CA TYR A 208 19.66 0.06 -2.28
C TYR A 208 18.85 0.16 -0.97
N HIS A 209 17.72 -0.52 -0.88
CA HIS A 209 16.88 -0.48 0.32
C HIS A 209 17.64 -1.00 1.56
N PRO A 210 17.44 -0.46 2.77
CA PRO A 210 18.19 -0.88 3.97
C PRO A 210 18.04 -2.36 4.34
N LEU A 211 16.91 -2.99 3.96
CA LEU A 211 16.66 -4.42 4.19
C LEU A 211 17.22 -5.28 3.05
N GLU A 212 18.09 -6.23 3.39
CA GLU A 212 18.70 -7.14 2.42
C GLU A 212 17.68 -7.98 1.65
N GLU A 213 16.59 -8.40 2.30
CA GLU A 213 15.47 -9.09 1.64
C GLU A 213 14.92 -8.28 0.46
N VAL A 214 14.77 -6.96 0.62
CA VAL A 214 14.22 -6.08 -0.42
C VAL A 214 15.21 -5.88 -1.56
N LYS A 215 16.51 -5.77 -1.25
CA LYS A 215 17.55 -5.71 -2.29
C LYS A 215 17.56 -6.99 -3.13
N ASN A 216 17.50 -8.14 -2.46
CA ASN A 216 17.44 -9.43 -3.13
C ASN A 216 16.19 -9.56 -4.01
N ILE A 217 15.02 -9.14 -3.51
CA ILE A 217 13.79 -9.09 -4.32
C ILE A 217 13.99 -8.21 -5.56
N ALA A 218 14.64 -7.05 -5.43
CA ALA A 218 14.87 -6.14 -6.54
C ALA A 218 15.78 -6.77 -7.62
N GLU A 219 16.93 -7.35 -7.24
CA GLU A 219 17.86 -7.98 -8.17
C GLU A 219 17.22 -9.19 -8.87
N VAL A 220 16.59 -10.10 -8.12
CA VAL A 220 15.94 -11.29 -8.70
C VAL A 220 14.75 -10.91 -9.59
N THR A 221 14.01 -9.85 -9.23
CA THR A 221 12.93 -9.35 -10.10
C THR A 221 13.50 -8.78 -11.40
N GLU A 222 14.62 -8.07 -11.36
CA GLU A 222 15.27 -7.57 -12.57
C GLU A 222 15.77 -8.70 -13.46
N GLU A 223 16.36 -9.74 -12.89
CA GLU A 223 16.79 -10.94 -13.61
C GLU A 223 15.60 -11.62 -14.32
N ALA A 224 14.51 -11.86 -13.58
CA ALA A 224 13.29 -12.45 -14.14
C ALA A 224 12.67 -11.58 -15.24
N LEU A 225 12.70 -10.25 -15.08
CA LEU A 225 12.21 -9.32 -16.09
C LEU A 225 13.12 -9.25 -17.33
N LYS A 226 14.44 -9.40 -17.18
CA LYS A 226 15.36 -9.51 -18.31
C LYS A 226 15.17 -10.83 -19.06
N GLU A 227 14.89 -11.92 -18.37
CA GLU A 227 14.57 -13.19 -19.02
C GLU A 227 13.25 -13.10 -19.79
N ALA A 228 12.20 -12.54 -19.17
CA ALA A 228 10.89 -12.40 -19.80
C ALA A 228 10.85 -11.34 -20.91
N TYR A 229 11.63 -10.26 -20.79
CA TYR A 229 11.66 -9.11 -21.70
C TYR A 229 13.10 -8.64 -21.99
N PRO A 230 13.90 -9.42 -22.75
CA PRO A 230 15.35 -9.20 -22.91
C PRO A 230 15.75 -7.81 -23.43
N ASN A 231 14.87 -7.17 -24.19
CA ASN A 231 15.15 -5.90 -24.86
C ASN A 231 14.59 -4.68 -24.10
N SER A 232 14.10 -4.88 -22.87
CA SER A 232 13.39 -3.84 -22.10
C SER A 232 14.01 -3.52 -20.73
N PHE A 233 14.85 -4.40 -20.18
CA PHE A 233 15.44 -4.20 -18.84
C PHE A 233 16.97 -4.14 -18.86
N GLY A 234 17.58 -3.92 -20.02
CA GLY A 234 19.04 -3.79 -20.21
C GLY A 234 19.61 -2.38 -20.05
N HIS A 235 18.95 -1.49 -19.30
CA HIS A 235 19.39 -0.10 -19.15
C HIS A 235 20.77 -0.01 -18.48
N GLN A 236 21.60 0.92 -18.96
CA GLN A 236 22.89 1.21 -18.33
C GLN A 236 22.67 1.70 -16.89
N ARG A 237 23.36 1.07 -15.93
CA ARG A 237 23.47 1.57 -14.56
C ARG A 237 24.59 2.61 -14.53
N PHE A 238 24.25 3.85 -14.23
CA PHE A 238 25.24 4.94 -14.12
C PHE A 238 25.73 5.05 -12.68
N GLU A 239 27.05 4.96 -12.48
CA GLU A 239 27.68 4.93 -11.15
C GLU A 239 27.24 6.11 -10.26
N ASN A 240 27.17 7.32 -10.81
CA ASN A 240 26.72 8.50 -10.06
C ASN A 240 25.25 8.41 -9.60
N THR A 241 24.38 7.78 -10.40
CA THR A 241 22.96 7.59 -10.06
C THR A 241 22.81 6.50 -9.02
N GLU A 242 23.53 5.39 -9.19
CA GLU A 242 23.57 4.30 -8.23
C GLU A 242 24.10 4.79 -6.86
N ASN A 243 25.18 5.59 -6.84
CA ASN A 243 25.72 6.17 -5.60
C ASN A 243 24.73 7.13 -4.92
N TYR A 244 24.07 8.01 -5.69
CA TYR A 244 23.06 8.92 -5.15
C TYR A 244 21.87 8.16 -4.54
N ASN A 245 21.37 7.15 -5.24
CA ASN A 245 20.27 6.33 -4.73
C ASN A 245 20.68 5.53 -3.50
N ASN A 246 21.92 5.03 -3.45
CA ASN A 246 22.45 4.37 -2.27
C ASN A 246 22.48 5.30 -1.05
N GLU A 247 23.01 6.52 -1.22
CA GLU A 247 23.04 7.53 -0.16
C GLU A 247 21.62 7.89 0.32
N TRP A 248 20.69 8.12 -0.61
CA TRP A 248 19.31 8.44 -0.27
C TRP A 248 18.60 7.28 0.45
N MET A 249 18.66 6.07 -0.10
CA MET A 249 17.95 4.92 0.47
C MET A 249 18.51 4.49 1.82
N THR A 250 19.82 4.61 2.02
CA THR A 250 20.47 4.27 3.29
C THR A 250 20.14 5.27 4.39
N ASN A 251 20.15 6.57 4.09
CA ASN A 251 20.07 7.61 5.12
C ASN A 251 18.67 8.21 5.32
N ASP A 252 17.84 8.20 4.28
CA ASP A 252 16.61 9.01 4.22
C ASP A 252 15.36 8.23 3.78
N TYR A 253 15.45 6.91 3.57
CA TYR A 253 14.26 6.13 3.24
C TYR A 253 13.25 6.13 4.38
N TYR A 254 13.66 5.65 5.57
CA TYR A 254 12.77 5.57 6.71
C TYR A 254 12.55 6.93 7.38
N TYR A 255 11.29 7.21 7.72
CA TYR A 255 10.94 8.32 8.58
C TYR A 255 10.99 7.92 10.05
N THR A 256 11.70 8.72 10.85
CA THR A 256 11.79 8.59 12.30
C THR A 256 11.55 9.95 12.94
N ASN A 257 10.86 9.96 14.08
CA ASN A 257 10.72 11.12 14.94
C ASN A 257 10.45 10.65 16.37
N ASN A 258 11.48 10.63 17.22
CA ASN A 258 11.38 10.17 18.61
C ASN A 258 10.50 11.06 19.49
N GLU A 259 10.28 12.32 19.07
CA GLU A 259 9.48 13.32 19.78
C GLU A 259 8.05 13.43 19.20
N ALA A 260 7.68 12.54 18.28
CA ALA A 260 6.35 12.51 17.70
C ALA A 260 5.28 12.44 18.78
N VAL A 261 4.34 13.37 18.71
CA VAL A 261 3.16 13.43 19.58
C VAL A 261 2.01 12.65 18.97
N ASP A 262 0.96 12.43 19.76
CA ASP A 262 -0.23 11.69 19.33
C ASP A 262 -0.88 12.27 18.05
N PHE A 263 -0.94 13.60 17.92
CA PHE A 263 -1.45 14.28 16.72
C PHE A 263 -0.99 15.75 16.63
N ALA A 264 -0.53 16.20 15.47
CA ALA A 264 -0.14 17.58 15.21
C ALA A 264 -0.37 18.00 13.74
N LEU A 265 -0.87 19.23 13.55
CA LEU A 265 -0.73 19.95 12.28
C LEU A 265 0.63 20.65 12.30
N LEU A 266 1.60 20.13 11.54
CA LEU A 266 2.97 20.65 11.51
C LEU A 266 3.09 21.94 10.71
N LYS A 267 2.39 22.02 9.57
CA LYS A 267 2.44 23.19 8.68
C LYS A 267 1.16 23.32 7.88
N ASN A 268 0.64 24.53 7.81
CA ASN A 268 -0.41 24.93 6.88
C ASN A 268 0.20 25.85 5.82
N GLY A 269 0.36 25.33 4.60
CA GLY A 269 0.85 26.08 3.44
C GLY A 269 -0.27 26.43 2.46
N ILE A 270 -1.54 26.38 2.87
CA ILE A 270 -2.67 26.72 2.01
C ILE A 270 -2.82 28.24 1.90
N ASP A 271 -2.79 28.76 0.67
CA ASP A 271 -3.16 30.13 0.34
C ASP A 271 -4.68 30.32 0.53
N LYS A 272 -5.04 30.97 1.63
CA LYS A 272 -6.44 31.22 2.00
C LYS A 272 -7.14 32.16 1.04
N GLU A 273 -6.44 33.15 0.49
CA GLU A 273 -7.02 34.11 -0.45
C GLU A 273 -7.33 33.43 -1.78
N PHE A 274 -6.41 32.60 -2.26
CA PHE A 274 -6.62 31.85 -3.48
C PHE A 274 -7.73 30.80 -3.32
N LEU A 275 -7.80 30.14 -2.16
CA LEU A 275 -8.85 29.16 -1.84
C LEU A 275 -10.27 29.76 -1.87
N LEU A 276 -10.44 31.06 -1.58
CA LEU A 276 -11.75 31.73 -1.63
C LEU A 276 -12.38 31.69 -3.03
N LYS A 277 -11.58 31.62 -4.10
CA LYS A 277 -12.08 31.46 -5.49
C LYS A 277 -12.90 30.18 -5.65
N TYR A 278 -12.63 29.16 -4.83
CA TYR A 278 -13.30 27.87 -4.84
C TYR A 278 -14.35 27.71 -3.73
N LYS A 279 -14.69 28.78 -2.99
CA LYS A 279 -15.61 28.71 -1.83
C LYS A 279 -16.94 28.05 -2.18
N ASN A 280 -17.62 28.52 -3.23
CA ASN A 280 -18.91 27.96 -3.63
C ASN A 280 -18.79 26.47 -3.98
N LEU A 281 -17.73 26.11 -4.72
CA LEU A 281 -17.46 24.73 -5.10
C LEU A 281 -17.25 23.82 -3.89
N ILE A 282 -16.54 24.28 -2.87
CA ILE A 282 -16.27 23.53 -1.64
C ILE A 282 -17.56 23.35 -0.83
N GLN A 283 -18.38 24.39 -0.73
CA GLN A 283 -19.64 24.40 0.04
C GLN A 283 -20.74 23.55 -0.60
N THR A 284 -20.81 23.52 -1.93
CA THR A 284 -21.83 22.78 -2.68
C THR A 284 -21.36 21.40 -3.14
N ARG A 285 -20.16 20.95 -2.74
CA ARG A 285 -19.61 19.65 -3.14
C ARG A 285 -20.56 18.53 -2.69
N PRO A 286 -21.12 17.71 -3.60
CA PRO A 286 -22.02 16.63 -3.21
C PRO A 286 -21.33 15.45 -2.51
N PHE A 287 -22.12 14.63 -1.83
CA PHE A 287 -21.66 13.35 -1.28
C PHE A 287 -21.03 12.47 -2.36
N LYS A 288 -19.97 11.72 -2.02
CA LYS A 288 -19.19 10.86 -2.94
C LYS A 288 -18.55 11.59 -4.14
N THR A 289 -18.37 12.90 -4.06
CA THR A 289 -17.71 13.69 -5.10
C THR A 289 -16.40 14.25 -4.56
N GLU A 290 -15.28 14.04 -5.27
CA GLU A 290 -14.00 14.65 -4.91
C GLU A 290 -13.96 16.14 -5.28
N LEU A 291 -13.10 16.91 -4.61
CA LEU A 291 -12.77 18.25 -5.09
C LEU A 291 -12.05 18.17 -6.45
N PRO A 292 -12.26 19.13 -7.36
CA PRO A 292 -11.52 19.18 -8.62
C PRO A 292 -10.01 19.33 -8.42
N PRO A 293 -9.17 18.80 -9.33
CA PRO A 293 -7.72 18.86 -9.22
C PRO A 293 -7.14 20.28 -9.08
N MET A 294 -7.74 21.29 -9.72
CA MET A 294 -7.27 22.69 -9.66
C MET A 294 -7.26 23.28 -8.24
N VAL A 295 -8.03 22.74 -7.30
CA VAL A 295 -8.00 23.19 -5.89
C VAL A 295 -6.62 22.91 -5.26
N ALA A 296 -5.88 21.93 -5.77
CA ALA A 296 -4.55 21.58 -5.26
C ALA A 296 -3.52 22.71 -5.41
N GLU A 297 -3.73 23.64 -6.34
CA GLU A 297 -2.88 24.82 -6.52
C GLU A 297 -2.89 25.75 -5.28
N CYS A 298 -3.87 25.60 -4.38
CA CYS A 298 -3.92 26.38 -3.15
C CYS A 298 -2.81 26.03 -2.16
N GLY A 299 -2.10 24.90 -2.33
CA GLY A 299 -0.99 24.51 -1.47
C GLY A 299 -1.25 23.23 -0.69
N MET A 300 -0.46 22.98 0.35
CA MET A 300 -0.47 21.72 1.10
C MET A 300 -0.53 21.95 2.62
N LEU A 301 -1.13 20.97 3.32
CA LEU A 301 -1.01 20.81 4.76
C LEU A 301 -0.10 19.63 5.07
N HIS A 302 0.55 19.68 6.23
CA HIS A 302 1.42 18.63 6.73
C HIS A 302 0.96 18.24 8.13
N TYR A 303 0.58 16.98 8.30
CA TYR A 303 0.20 16.40 9.58
C TYR A 303 1.21 15.34 10.01
N GLU A 304 1.35 15.18 11.31
CA GLU A 304 2.04 14.06 11.93
C GLU A 304 1.18 13.50 13.08
N PHE A 305 1.15 12.18 13.21
CA PHE A 305 0.46 11.50 14.29
C PHE A 305 1.06 10.11 14.52
N LEU A 306 0.85 9.57 15.72
CA LEU A 306 1.24 8.20 16.04
C LEU A 306 0.13 7.22 15.62
N LEU A 307 0.52 6.14 14.94
CA LEU A 307 -0.40 5.08 14.50
C LEU A 307 0.27 3.72 14.67
N ASP A 308 -0.46 2.67 15.01
CA ASP A 308 0.12 1.32 15.01
C ASP A 308 0.52 0.90 13.58
N PHE A 309 1.62 0.16 13.46
CA PHE A 309 2.12 -0.27 12.15
C PHE A 309 1.08 -1.06 11.35
N GLY A 310 0.26 -1.88 12.01
CA GLY A 310 -0.84 -2.63 11.39
C GLY A 310 -1.83 -1.73 10.64
N SER A 311 -2.15 -0.57 11.21
CA SER A 311 -3.05 0.42 10.63
C SER A 311 -2.33 1.39 9.70
N PHE A 312 -1.04 1.65 9.90
CA PHE A 312 -0.20 2.34 8.91
C PHE A 312 -0.20 1.59 7.57
N ARG A 313 -0.15 0.26 7.57
CA ARG A 313 -0.25 -0.55 6.34
C ARG A 313 -1.55 -0.31 5.55
N ASP A 314 -2.64 0.09 6.21
CA ASP A 314 -3.88 0.49 5.56
C ASP A 314 -3.85 1.95 5.10
N LEU A 315 -3.32 2.86 5.93
CA LEU A 315 -3.07 4.25 5.56
C LEU A 315 -2.20 4.34 4.29
N GLN A 316 -1.15 3.53 4.19
CA GLN A 316 -0.19 3.54 3.09
C GLN A 316 -0.84 3.27 1.72
N ARG A 317 -2.01 2.62 1.70
CA ARG A 317 -2.78 2.42 0.46
C ARG A 317 -3.32 3.74 -0.12
N HIS A 318 -3.29 4.85 0.63
CA HIS A 318 -3.74 6.17 0.19
C HIS A 318 -2.63 6.95 -0.54
N ARG A 319 -2.49 6.72 -1.84
CA ARG A 319 -1.39 7.28 -2.65
C ARG A 319 -1.60 8.70 -3.17
N ALA A 320 -2.72 9.33 -2.82
CA ALA A 320 -3.03 10.71 -3.21
C ALA A 320 -2.22 11.74 -2.39
N ILE A 321 -1.67 11.33 -1.25
CA ILE A 321 -0.83 12.15 -0.38
C ILE A 321 0.65 11.76 -0.52
N VAL A 322 1.53 12.64 -0.08
CA VAL A 322 2.92 12.29 0.24
C VAL A 322 2.94 11.72 1.64
N GLN A 323 3.49 10.52 1.76
CA GLN A 323 3.73 9.83 3.03
C GLN A 323 5.12 9.20 2.95
N ARG A 324 5.77 9.02 4.11
CA ARG A 324 7.06 8.33 4.19
C ARG A 324 6.87 6.99 4.91
N MET A 325 7.65 5.99 4.52
CA MET A 325 7.70 4.71 5.22
C MET A 325 8.31 4.93 6.62
N PRO A 326 7.59 4.69 7.72
CA PRO A 326 8.17 4.83 9.05
C PRO A 326 9.01 3.60 9.41
N LEU A 327 10.00 3.80 10.28
CA LEU A 327 10.73 2.70 10.89
C LEU A 327 9.92 2.10 12.04
N LEU A 328 9.66 0.78 12.02
CA LEU A 328 8.96 0.09 13.10
C LEU A 328 9.86 -0.12 14.32
N VAL A 329 9.81 0.83 15.23
CA VAL A 329 10.52 0.81 16.52
C VAL A 329 9.56 0.69 17.70
N ARG A 330 10.09 0.49 18.91
CA ARG A 330 9.30 0.18 20.13
C ARG A 330 9.17 1.35 21.11
N ASN A 331 9.86 2.46 20.85
CA ASN A 331 9.98 3.62 21.74
C ASN A 331 8.69 4.44 21.87
N HIS A 332 7.78 4.39 20.90
CA HIS A 332 6.47 5.06 20.95
C HIS A 332 5.39 4.24 21.68
N GLY A 333 5.73 3.06 22.19
CA GLY A 333 4.80 2.19 22.90
C GLY A 333 3.84 1.43 21.97
N PHE A 334 3.05 0.56 22.60
CA PHE A 334 2.02 -0.22 21.93
C PHE A 334 0.69 0.52 22.02
N ASN A 335 -0.09 0.53 20.93
CA ASN A 335 -1.30 1.36 20.86
C ASN A 335 -2.33 0.97 21.94
N GLU A 336 -2.74 1.97 22.72
CA GLU A 336 -3.57 1.76 23.92
C GLU A 336 -4.96 1.18 23.61
N TRP A 337 -5.49 1.43 22.41
CA TRP A 337 -6.77 0.90 21.96
C TRP A 337 -6.86 -0.64 22.05
N TYR A 338 -5.75 -1.34 21.78
CA TYR A 338 -5.72 -2.80 21.85
C TYR A 338 -5.95 -3.28 23.29
N PHE A 339 -5.35 -2.61 24.28
CA PHE A 339 -5.53 -2.95 25.69
C PHE A 339 -6.96 -2.67 26.16
N GLU A 340 -7.54 -1.54 25.74
CA GLU A 340 -8.92 -1.17 26.03
C GLU A 340 -9.92 -2.22 25.52
N ALA A 341 -9.63 -2.83 24.37
CA ALA A 341 -10.45 -3.87 23.74
C ALA A 341 -10.29 -5.29 24.34
N MET A 342 -9.38 -5.47 25.30
CA MET A 342 -9.12 -6.78 25.94
C MET A 342 -9.79 -6.89 27.32
N PRO A 343 -10.15 -8.13 27.75
CA PRO A 343 -10.53 -8.37 29.13
C PRO A 343 -9.37 -8.08 30.09
N GLU A 344 -9.69 -7.66 31.32
CA GLU A 344 -8.73 -7.10 32.28
C GLU A 344 -7.54 -8.03 32.60
N ASP A 345 -7.77 -9.32 32.74
CA ASP A 345 -6.69 -10.28 33.04
C ASP A 345 -5.72 -10.43 31.86
N LEU A 346 -6.25 -10.56 30.64
CA LEU A 346 -5.44 -10.63 29.42
C LEU A 346 -4.70 -9.32 29.16
N ARG A 347 -5.32 -8.17 29.48
CA ARG A 347 -4.69 -6.85 29.38
C ARG A 347 -3.43 -6.75 30.22
N LYS A 348 -3.46 -7.20 31.48
CA LYS A 348 -2.28 -7.20 32.36
C LYS A 348 -1.18 -8.12 31.83
N GLU A 349 -1.57 -9.32 31.39
CA GLU A 349 -0.64 -10.27 30.78
C GLU A 349 0.01 -9.68 29.51
N ALA A 350 -0.78 -9.09 28.62
CA ALA A 350 -0.31 -8.49 27.38
C ALA A 350 0.74 -7.39 27.63
N ARG A 351 0.50 -6.49 28.58
CA ARG A 351 1.46 -5.43 28.92
C ARG A 351 2.79 -5.99 29.41
N GLN A 352 2.74 -6.99 30.29
CA GLN A 352 3.95 -7.63 30.79
C GLN A 352 4.69 -8.35 29.67
N PHE A 353 3.97 -9.12 28.85
CA PHE A 353 4.51 -9.84 27.71
C PHE A 353 5.20 -8.90 26.71
N ILE A 354 4.54 -7.82 26.30
CA ILE A 354 5.10 -6.81 25.38
C ILE A 354 6.38 -6.19 25.95
N LYS A 355 6.41 -5.89 27.25
CA LYS A 355 7.59 -5.34 27.93
C LYS A 355 8.76 -6.32 27.91
N GLU A 356 8.52 -7.61 28.15
CA GLU A 356 9.53 -8.65 28.09
C GLU A 356 10.05 -8.87 26.67
N GLN A 357 9.15 -8.95 25.68
CA GLN A 357 9.52 -9.08 24.27
C GLN A 357 10.36 -7.88 23.81
N SER A 358 9.95 -6.65 24.16
CA SER A 358 10.70 -5.45 23.81
C SER A 358 12.15 -5.49 24.32
N LYS A 359 12.36 -5.98 25.55
CA LYS A 359 13.69 -6.17 26.12
C LYS A 359 14.50 -7.26 25.41
N LYS A 360 13.86 -8.35 24.98
CA LYS A 360 14.53 -9.41 24.20
C LYS A 360 14.97 -8.89 22.84
N ILE A 361 14.08 -8.20 22.13
CA ILE A 361 14.37 -7.58 20.82
C ILE A 361 15.50 -6.55 20.95
N GLU A 362 15.53 -5.76 22.03
CA GLU A 362 16.59 -4.77 22.23
C GLU A 362 17.98 -5.41 22.36
N LYS A 363 18.05 -6.61 22.94
CA LYS A 363 19.32 -7.34 23.14
C LYS A 363 19.84 -8.01 21.87
N LEU A 364 19.06 -8.06 20.78
CA LEU A 364 19.54 -8.57 19.50
C LEU A 364 20.64 -7.64 18.97
N ASN A 365 21.83 -8.20 18.71
CA ASN A 365 22.98 -7.46 18.21
C ASN A 365 22.83 -7.16 16.71
N THR A 366 21.95 -6.23 16.37
CA THR A 366 21.63 -5.84 15.00
C THR A 366 21.04 -4.43 14.95
N THR A 367 20.80 -3.91 13.74
CA THR A 367 20.25 -2.57 13.52
C THR A 367 18.75 -2.51 13.80
N ASP A 368 18.21 -1.30 13.95
CA ASP A 368 16.76 -1.12 14.18
C ASP A 368 15.93 -1.56 12.95
N GLU A 369 16.47 -1.43 11.74
CA GLU A 369 15.84 -1.91 10.51
C GLU A 369 15.61 -3.43 10.55
N ILE A 370 16.58 -4.20 11.05
CA ILE A 370 16.46 -5.66 11.20
C ILE A 370 15.58 -6.03 12.40
N LYS A 371 15.62 -5.26 13.50
CA LYS A 371 14.73 -5.49 14.66
C LYS A 371 13.23 -5.40 14.30
N GLN A 372 12.86 -4.75 13.18
CA GLN A 372 11.49 -4.72 12.69
C GLN A 372 10.90 -6.12 12.47
N TYR A 373 11.70 -7.08 12.01
CA TYR A 373 11.25 -8.46 11.73
C TYR A 373 10.73 -9.20 12.97
N TYR A 374 11.14 -8.74 14.15
CA TYR A 374 10.77 -9.30 15.45
C TYR A 374 9.78 -8.43 16.21
N THR A 375 9.46 -7.24 15.68
CA THR A 375 8.61 -6.25 16.34
C THR A 375 7.16 -6.42 15.90
N ALA A 376 6.25 -6.44 16.87
CA ALA A 376 4.82 -6.63 16.63
C ALA A 376 4.17 -5.42 15.95
N MET A 377 3.17 -5.65 15.10
CA MET A 377 2.51 -4.58 14.33
C MET A 377 1.71 -3.58 15.18
N GLY A 378 1.40 -3.90 16.43
CA GLY A 378 0.67 -3.01 17.33
C GLY A 378 1.49 -1.87 17.94
N PHE A 379 2.82 -1.88 17.74
CA PHE A 379 3.68 -0.76 18.11
C PHE A 379 3.40 0.47 17.25
N GLN A 380 3.42 1.64 17.89
CA GLN A 380 3.16 2.91 17.25
C GLN A 380 4.37 3.40 16.47
N VAL A 381 4.11 3.99 15.31
CA VAL A 381 5.09 4.60 14.43
C VAL A 381 4.66 6.03 14.08
N PRO A 382 5.62 6.96 13.91
CA PRO A 382 5.32 8.33 13.49
C PRO A 382 4.91 8.34 12.02
N CYS A 383 3.67 8.74 11.74
CA CYS A 383 3.14 8.84 10.39
C CYS A 383 3.10 10.30 9.96
N ARG A 384 3.93 10.67 8.99
CA ARG A 384 3.88 12.00 8.36
C ARG A 384 3.09 11.94 7.05
N VAL A 385 2.03 12.72 6.97
CA VAL A 385 1.18 12.83 5.78
C VAL A 385 1.13 14.28 5.31
N SER A 386 1.35 14.49 4.02
CA SER A 386 1.32 15.81 3.40
C SER A 386 0.46 15.77 2.14
N GLY A 387 -0.45 16.72 2.00
CA GLY A 387 -1.34 16.74 0.86
C GLY A 387 -2.06 18.06 0.70
N ASP A 388 -2.53 18.32 -0.50
CA ASP A 388 -3.48 19.38 -0.75
C ASP A 388 -4.86 19.06 -0.15
N LEU A 389 -5.76 20.05 -0.17
CA LEU A 389 -7.10 19.91 0.42
C LEU A 389 -7.93 18.81 -0.25
N LYS A 390 -7.80 18.60 -1.57
CA LYS A 390 -8.50 17.51 -2.29
C LYS A 390 -8.01 16.16 -1.77
N ALA A 391 -6.70 15.94 -1.71
CA ALA A 391 -6.10 14.69 -1.28
C ALA A 391 -6.45 14.34 0.17
N LEU A 392 -6.46 15.35 1.06
CA LEU A 392 -6.76 15.16 2.48
C LEU A 392 -8.25 14.93 2.76
N ILE A 393 -9.18 15.61 2.06
CA ILE A 393 -10.61 15.27 2.16
C ILE A 393 -10.84 13.84 1.71
N TYR A 394 -10.28 13.44 0.56
CA TYR A 394 -10.40 12.07 0.09
C TYR A 394 -9.84 11.06 1.12
N LEU A 395 -8.71 11.38 1.76
CA LEU A 395 -8.13 10.56 2.82
C LEU A 395 -9.11 10.37 3.97
N VAL A 396 -9.55 11.47 4.59
CA VAL A 396 -10.31 11.38 5.83
C VAL A 396 -11.69 10.77 5.60
N GLU A 397 -12.37 11.09 4.50
CA GLU A 397 -13.69 10.53 4.18
C GLU A 397 -13.62 9.01 3.95
N LEU A 398 -12.57 8.52 3.27
CA LEU A 398 -12.39 7.10 3.01
C LEU A 398 -11.93 6.34 4.27
N ARG A 399 -11.05 6.96 5.07
CA ARG A 399 -10.36 6.31 6.20
C ARG A 399 -11.02 6.52 7.56
N SER A 400 -12.15 7.22 7.62
CA SER A 400 -12.95 7.39 8.85
C SER A 400 -14.27 6.61 8.85
N THR A 401 -14.43 5.59 8.00
CA THR A 401 -15.65 4.78 7.95
C THR A 401 -15.62 3.64 8.98
N ARG A 402 -16.79 3.11 9.37
CA ARG A 402 -16.92 1.98 10.31
C ARG A 402 -16.19 0.68 9.90
N PHE A 403 -15.81 0.55 8.63
CA PHE A 403 -15.10 -0.62 8.11
C PHE A 403 -13.58 -0.51 8.25
N VAL A 404 -13.06 0.66 8.62
CA VAL A 404 -11.63 0.91 8.82
C VAL A 404 -11.24 0.53 10.24
N HIS A 405 -9.95 0.23 10.46
CA HIS A 405 -9.47 -0.12 11.79
C HIS A 405 -9.61 1.07 12.77
N PRO A 406 -10.11 0.88 14.00
CA PRO A 406 -10.44 2.00 14.90
C PRO A 406 -9.28 2.93 15.25
N THR A 407 -8.06 2.41 15.33
CA THR A 407 -6.88 3.23 15.61
C THR A 407 -6.59 4.24 14.49
N LEU A 408 -6.82 3.87 13.22
CA LEU A 408 -6.73 4.80 12.09
C LEU A 408 -7.90 5.77 12.09
N VAL A 409 -9.13 5.28 12.29
CA VAL A 409 -10.34 6.11 12.38
C VAL A 409 -10.14 7.23 13.42
N ARG A 410 -9.59 6.91 14.60
CA ARG A 410 -9.29 7.89 15.65
C ARG A 410 -8.40 9.04 15.14
N GLN A 411 -7.34 8.75 14.38
CA GLN A 411 -6.47 9.80 13.84
C GLN A 411 -7.14 10.58 12.70
N MET A 412 -7.96 9.92 11.88
CA MET A 412 -8.73 10.59 10.83
C MET A 412 -9.77 11.55 11.41
N LEU A 413 -10.44 11.20 12.51
CA LEU A 413 -11.39 12.09 13.19
C LEU A 413 -10.72 13.36 13.74
N LYS A 414 -9.51 13.26 14.31
CA LYS A 414 -8.74 14.44 14.73
C LYS A 414 -8.34 15.32 13.54
N MET A 415 -7.98 14.71 12.41
CA MET A 415 -7.70 15.44 11.18
C MET A 415 -8.94 16.14 10.64
N ILE A 416 -10.11 15.50 10.67
CA ILE A 416 -11.39 16.11 10.28
C ILE A 416 -11.69 17.33 11.15
N GLU A 417 -11.53 17.22 12.47
CA GLU A 417 -11.72 18.34 13.39
C GLU A 417 -10.76 19.49 13.08
N SER A 418 -9.47 19.19 12.91
CA SER A 418 -8.44 20.17 12.54
C SER A 418 -8.77 20.87 11.21
N LEU A 419 -9.19 20.13 10.18
CA LEU A 419 -9.57 20.68 8.89
C LEU A 419 -10.81 21.57 9.00
N LYS A 420 -11.86 21.11 9.69
CA LYS A 420 -13.09 21.88 9.90
C LYS A 420 -12.82 23.20 10.62
N GLU A 421 -11.97 23.18 11.65
CA GLU A 421 -11.60 24.40 12.37
C GLU A 421 -10.76 25.34 11.50
N THR A 422 -9.72 24.80 10.84
CA THR A 422 -8.82 25.58 9.96
C THR A 422 -9.57 26.28 8.82
N PHE A 423 -10.58 25.61 8.26
CA PHE A 423 -11.34 26.05 7.09
C PHE A 423 -12.78 26.44 7.39
N LYS A 424 -13.09 26.78 8.65
CA LYS A 424 -14.41 27.22 9.09
C LYS A 424 -14.95 28.42 8.28
N HIS A 425 -14.08 29.38 7.96
CA HIS A 425 -14.40 30.59 7.21
C HIS A 425 -14.85 30.36 5.76
N ILE A 426 -14.46 29.23 5.15
CA ILE A 426 -14.93 28.83 3.82
C ILE A 426 -16.09 27.85 3.86
N GLY A 427 -16.50 27.36 5.03
CA GLY A 427 -17.57 26.37 5.18
C GLY A 427 -17.18 25.03 4.56
N LEU A 428 -15.99 24.51 4.90
CA LEU A 428 -15.51 23.22 4.40
C LEU A 428 -16.50 22.09 4.73
N VAL A 429 -16.95 21.38 3.68
CA VAL A 429 -17.81 20.20 3.81
C VAL A 429 -16.95 18.94 3.82
N ILE A 430 -17.10 18.14 4.87
CA ILE A 430 -16.53 16.79 4.99
C ILE A 430 -17.66 15.84 5.37
N TYR A 431 -17.85 14.79 4.58
CA TYR A 431 -18.82 13.73 4.79
C TYR A 431 -18.23 12.62 5.64
N THR A 432 -18.78 12.42 6.83
CA THR A 432 -18.34 11.40 7.77
C THR A 432 -19.40 10.31 7.92
N ASP A 433 -18.96 9.12 8.29
CA ASP A 433 -19.86 8.09 8.82
C ASP A 433 -20.44 8.59 10.16
N ASP A 434 -21.75 8.41 10.38
CA ASP A 434 -22.42 8.84 11.61
C ASP A 434 -21.98 8.00 12.83
N GLU A 435 -21.51 6.77 12.60
CA GLU A 435 -21.09 5.84 13.64
C GLU A 435 -19.74 5.16 13.29
N PRO A 436 -18.65 5.94 13.20
CA PRO A 436 -17.38 5.48 12.59
C PRO A 436 -16.65 4.39 13.38
N ASN A 437 -17.05 4.11 14.62
CA ASN A 437 -16.47 3.07 15.48
C ASN A 437 -17.45 1.94 15.82
N ARG A 438 -18.66 1.96 15.24
CA ARG A 438 -19.70 0.97 15.58
C ARG A 438 -19.30 -0.41 15.09
N PHE A 439 -19.51 -1.41 15.95
CA PHE A 439 -19.47 -2.82 15.55
C PHE A 439 -20.66 -3.11 14.62
N ASP A 440 -20.35 -3.64 13.44
CA ASP A 440 -21.33 -3.93 12.38
C ASP A 440 -21.23 -5.41 11.99
N VAL A 441 -22.31 -6.16 12.21
CA VAL A 441 -22.40 -7.60 11.91
C VAL A 441 -22.22 -7.87 10.42
N ARG A 442 -22.59 -6.93 9.54
CA ARG A 442 -22.40 -7.05 8.09
C ARG A 442 -20.95 -7.21 7.67
N ARG A 443 -20.01 -6.91 8.57
CA ARG A 443 -18.59 -7.22 8.38
C ARG A 443 -18.33 -8.70 8.13
N GLY A 444 -19.20 -9.59 8.64
CA GLY A 444 -19.16 -11.03 8.34
C GLY A 444 -19.55 -11.40 6.91
N GLU A 445 -20.06 -10.46 6.11
CA GLU A 445 -20.44 -10.65 4.70
C GLU A 445 -19.28 -10.36 3.73
N HIS A 446 -18.20 -9.70 4.21
CA HIS A 446 -17.14 -9.17 3.35
C HIS A 446 -16.08 -10.22 2.94
N ASP A 447 -16.43 -11.51 2.99
CA ASP A 447 -15.53 -12.60 2.63
C ASP A 447 -15.42 -12.78 1.11
N ILE A 448 -14.20 -12.71 0.58
CA ILE A 448 -13.90 -13.20 -0.77
C ILE A 448 -13.56 -14.69 -0.63
N VAL A 449 -14.56 -15.55 -0.77
CA VAL A 449 -14.37 -17.01 -0.70
C VAL A 449 -14.11 -17.53 -2.11
N MET A 450 -13.08 -18.37 -2.30
CA MET A 450 -12.98 -19.16 -3.52
C MET A 450 -14.18 -20.10 -3.57
N LYS A 451 -15.03 -19.95 -4.59
CA LYS A 451 -16.07 -20.92 -4.87
C LYS A 451 -15.40 -22.09 -5.56
N ASP A 452 -15.49 -23.26 -4.94
CA ASP A 452 -15.01 -24.55 -5.49
C ASP A 452 -15.60 -24.86 -6.87
#